data_AF-A0A1V5DVP0-F1
#
_entry.id   AF-A0A1V5DVP0-F1
#
_cell.length_a   1.000
_cell.length_b   1.000
_cell.length_c   1.000
_cell.angle_alpha   90.00
_cell.angle_beta   90.00
_cell.angle_gamma   90.00
#
_symmetry.space_group_name_H-M   'P 1'
#
loop_
_entity.id
_entity.type
_entity.pdbx_description
1 polymer ?
#
loop_
_entity_poly.entity_id
_entity_poly.type
_entity_poly.pdbx_seq_one_letter_code
_entity_poly.pdbx_strand_id
1 'polypeptide(L)' 'MEKIKLLMQKIMQFLSEAKAELKKVTWPAPKQTAVSTLVVIVISFIMAIYFGIVDFGLAKLVKLILG' A
#
# COMPACT_ATOMS: atom_id res chain seq x y z
N MET A 1 1.21 -2.10 -45.43
CA MET A 1 -0.05 -1.54 -44.89
C MET A 1 -0.88 -2.57 -44.11
N GLU A 2 -0.90 -3.85 -44.49
CA GLU A 2 -1.66 -4.89 -43.78
C GLU A 2 -1.13 -5.19 -42.36
N LYS A 3 0.20 -5.20 -42.17
CA LYS A 3 0.81 -5.42 -40.84
C LYS A 3 0.36 -4.37 -39.81
N ILE A 4 0.13 -3.13 -40.24
CA ILE A 4 -0.32 -2.03 -39.38
C ILE A 4 -1.79 -2.24 -38.96
N LYS A 5 -2.66 -2.69 -39.88
CA LYS A 5 -4.04 -3.09 -39.54
C LYS A 5 -4.08 -4.26 -38.56
N LEU A 6 -3.21 -5.25 -38.75
CA LEU A 6 -3.05 -6.41 -37.87
C LEU A 6 -2.61 -6.01 -36.45
N LEU A 7 -1.65 -5.09 -36.34
CA LEU A 7 -1.22 -4.54 -35.05
C LEU A 7 -2.35 -3.75 -34.36
N MET A 8 -3.10 -2.96 -35.13
CA MET A 8 -4.23 -2.19 -34.59
C MET A 8 -5.36 -3.10 -34.08
N GLN A 9 -5.65 -4.20 -34.76
CA GLN A 9 -6.60 -5.22 -34.28
C GLN A 9 -6.11 -5.91 -33.00
N LYS A 10 -4.82 -6.29 -32.93
CA LYS A 10 -4.24 -6.89 -31.71
C LYS A 10 -4.31 -5.96 -30.50
N ILE A 11 -4.07 -4.66 -30.69
CA ILE A 11 -4.15 -3.67 -29.62
C ILE A 11 -5.59 -3.48 -29.13
N MET A 12 -6.57 -3.39 -30.04
CA MET A 12 -7.98 -3.32 -29.66
C MET A 12 -8.43 -4.56 -28.89
N GLN A 13 -7.99 -5.74 -29.33
CA GLN A 13 -8.28 -6.99 -28.64
C GLN A 13 -7.65 -7.05 -27.25
N PHE A 14 -6.37 -6.66 -27.13
CA PHE A 14 -5.68 -6.57 -25.83
C PHE A 14 -6.37 -5.60 -24.86
N LEU A 15 -6.81 -4.43 -25.32
CA LEU A 15 -7.56 -3.49 -24.48
C LEU A 15 -8.93 -4.03 -24.05
N SER A 16 -9.60 -4.79 -24.92
CA SER A 16 -10.87 -5.44 -24.61
C SER A 16 -10.68 -6.53 -23.54
N GLU A 17 -9.64 -7.35 -23.69
CA GLU A 17 -9.28 -8.41 -22.73
C GLU A 17 -8.84 -7.81 -21.38
N ALA A 18 -7.98 -6.78 -21.39
CA ALA A 18 -7.57 -6.07 -20.18
C ALA A 18 -8.75 -5.44 -19.43
N LYS A 19 -9.71 -4.84 -20.15
CA LYS A 19 -10.94 -4.29 -19.55
C LYS A 19 -11.81 -5.39 -18.93
N ALA A 20 -11.85 -6.58 -19.54
CA ALA A 20 -12.58 -7.73 -19.00
C ALA A 20 -11.93 -8.29 -17.72
N GLU A 21 -10.59 -8.33 -17.65
CA GLU A 21 -9.86 -8.73 -16.44
C GLU A 21 -9.96 -7.69 -15.32
N LEU A 22 -9.84 -6.40 -15.64
CA LEU A 22 -10.04 -5.31 -14.68
C LEU A 22 -11.45 -5.33 -14.07
N LYS A 23 -12.45 -5.86 -14.78
CA LYS A 23 -13.80 -6.06 -14.24
C LYS A 23 -13.90 -7.21 -13.24
N LYS A 24 -12.96 -8.16 -13.27
CA LYS A 24 -12.85 -9.26 -12.29
C LYS A 24 -12.11 -8.81 -11.02
N VAL A 25 -11.44 -7.66 -11.05
CA VAL A 25 -10.85 -7.05 -9.86
C VAL A 25 -11.97 -6.62 -8.94
N THR A 26 -12.14 -7.37 -7.86
CA THR A 26 -13.07 -7.07 -6.79
C THR A 26 -12.56 -5.86 -6.02
N TRP A 27 -12.99 -4.68 -6.44
CA TRP A 27 -12.74 -3.47 -5.65
C TRP A 27 -13.33 -3.66 -4.26
N PRO A 28 -12.51 -3.52 -3.21
CA PRO A 28 -12.98 -3.70 -1.84
C PRO A 28 -14.07 -2.66 -1.54
N ALA A 29 -15.15 -3.12 -0.92
CA ALA A 29 -16.22 -2.21 -0.50
C ALA A 29 -15.63 -1.15 0.45
N PRO A 30 -16.06 0.13 0.38
CA PRO A 30 -15.46 1.22 1.16
C PRO A 30 -15.44 0.96 2.67
N LYS A 31 -16.35 0.12 3.17
CA LYS A 31 -16.39 -0.35 4.57
C LYS A 31 -15.17 -1.22 4.94
N GLN A 32 -14.72 -2.11 4.05
CA GLN A 32 -13.56 -2.96 4.31
C GLN A 32 -12.25 -2.15 4.27
N THR A 33 -12.16 -1.21 3.33
CA THR A 33 -10.99 -0.30 3.24
C THR A 33 -10.84 0.53 4.50
N ALA A 34 -11.93 1.06 5.05
CA ALA A 34 -11.91 1.83 6.30
C ALA A 34 -11.44 0.99 7.50
N VAL A 35 -11.87 -0.27 7.60
CA VAL A 35 -11.44 -1.19 8.67
C VAL A 35 -9.94 -1.49 8.56
N SER A 36 -9.45 -1.79 7.35
CA SER A 36 -8.02 -2.04 7.13
C SER A 36 -7.16 -0.82 7.45
N THR A 37 -7.61 0.38 7.09
CA THR A 37 -6.91 1.63 7.44
C THR A 37 -6.89 1.87 8.96
N LEU A 38 -8.00 1.60 9.65
CA LEU A 38 -8.08 1.74 11.11
C LEU A 38 -7.08 0.84 11.82
N VAL A 39 -6.96 -0.42 11.40
CA VAL A 39 -5.99 -1.38 11.95
C VAL A 39 -4.56 -0.86 11.80
N VAL A 40 -4.20 -0.33 10.63
CA VAL A 40 -2.86 0.24 10.38
C VAL A 40 -2.60 1.45 11.29
N ILE A 41 -3.58 2.33 11.48
CA ILE A 41 -3.45 3.48 12.38
C ILE A 41 -3.16 3.01 13.81
N VAL A 42 -3.90 2.03 14.32
CA VAL A 42 -3.71 1.49 15.68
C VAL A 42 -2.31 0.90 15.84
N ILE A 43 -1.87 0.06 14.90
CA ILE A 43 -0.54 -0.57 14.94
C ILE A 43 0.57 0.48 14.88
N SER A 44 0.43 1.48 14.01
CA SER A 44 1.38 2.59 13.91
C SER A 44 1.48 3.38 15.21
N PHE A 45 0.35 3.63 15.88
CA PHE A 45 0.31 4.34 17.15
C PHE A 45 1.03 3.57 18.26
N ILE A 46 0.83 2.25 18.33
CA ILE A 46 1.53 1.37 19.27
C ILE A 46 3.05 1.41 19.02
N MET A 47 3.47 1.31 17.76
CA MET A 47 4.89 1.40 17.38
C MET A 47 5.49 2.76 17.76
N ALA A 48 4.78 3.86 17.54
CA ALA A 48 5.24 5.20 17.89
C ALA A 48 5.47 5.36 19.40
N ILE A 49 4.55 4.83 20.23
CA ILE A 49 4.71 4.82 21.69
C ILE A 49 5.92 3.98 22.09
N TYR A 50 6.06 2.78 21.51
CA TYR A 50 7.18 1.90 21.81
C TYR A 50 8.52 2.56 21.51
N PHE A 51 8.70 3.11 20.31
CA PHE A 51 9.93 3.82 19.95
C PHE A 51 10.15 5.04 20.85
N GLY A 52 9.12 5.83 21.14
CA GLY A 52 9.24 6.95 22.08
C GLY A 52 9.77 6.54 23.44
N ILE A 53 9.25 5.45 24.04
CA ILE A 53 9.75 4.94 25.33
C ILE A 53 11.21 4.51 25.23
N VAL A 54 11.55 3.78 24.16
CA VAL A 54 12.90 3.27 23.93
C VAL A 54 13.89 4.43 23.75
N ASP A 55 13.54 5.43 22.95
CA ASP A 55 14.37 6.62 22.71
C ASP A 55 14.58 7.42 23.99
N PHE A 56 13.53 7.62 24.81
CA PHE A 56 13.66 8.29 26.11
C PHE A 56 14.51 7.48 27.10
N GLY A 57 14.38 6.16 27.11
CA GLY A 57 15.19 5.27 27.94
C GLY A 57 16.66 5.30 27.56
N LEU A 58 16.95 5.17 26.27
CA LEU A 58 18.30 5.27 25.71
C LEU A 58 18.89 6.65 25.94
N ALA A 59 18.16 7.74 25.71
CA ALA A 59 18.65 9.10 25.93
C ALA A 59 19.06 9.33 27.39
N LYS A 60 18.29 8.80 28.35
CA LYS A 60 18.64 8.84 29.78
C LYS A 60 19.87 8.01 30.09
N LEU A 61 19.97 6.80 29.54
CA LEU A 61 21.14 5.91 29.72
C LEU A 61 22.42 6.54 29.16
N VAL A 62 22.35 7.07 27.94
CA VAL A 62 23.46 7.76 27.27
C VAL A 62 23.88 8.98 28.10
N LYS A 63 22.93 9.77 28.61
CA LYS A 63 23.23 10.92 29.47
C LYS A 63 23.87 10.54 30.80
N LEU A 64 23.56 9.36 31.35
CA LEU A 64 24.19 8.84 32.57
C LEU A 64 25.63 8.33 32.33
N ILE A 65 25.93 7.89 31.11
CA ILE A 65 27.25 7.34 30.75
C ILE A 65 28.21 8.45 30.26
N LEU A 66 27.70 9.44 29.53
CA LEU A 66 28.48 10.57 28.99
C LEU A 66 28.47 11.82 29.87
N GLY A 67 27.57 11.90 30.84
CA GLY A 67 27.58 12.91 31.91
C GLY A 67 28.28 12.37 33.14
#